data_AF-A0AAU7AXF7-F1
#
_entry.id   AF-A0AAU7AXF7-F1
#
_cell.length_a   1.000
_cell.length_b   1.000
_cell.length_c   1.000
_cell.angle_alpha   90.00
_cell.angle_beta   90.00
_cell.angle_gamma   90.00
#
_symmetry.space_group_name_H-M   'P 1'
#
loop_
_entity.id
_entity.type
_entity.pdbx_description
1 polymer ?
#
loop_
_entity_poly.entity_id
_entity_poly.type
_entity_poly.pdbx_seq_one_letter_code
_entity_poly.pdbx_strand_id
1 'polypeptide(L)'
;MALDRQSIEKKDFPIARRGYDPEAVDAHLEQLAVEIEGLQRQASSSSRSPVAAAPVPAPARATPASIAIAASDHVRAIVEAAESSAAEIEAGAREEAARIVREAEDNAADIRDDAVAKSQDHVGAVAESTSGMLQRVDAMEGELGALMESLRTGANRLGADLSLLKGNMGELYDVAGAAAPAAAPAPIESMPLAKRRPEPTAGAADVPDRALPPIPEEAPDPSPHAEAPIVPPGLFTATEPVPAAKERTGSVLDEPYPEASIVPAVEEAPAFEPAPPAAEPAPAPTHDEGAGDGDIDGARLIALNMALNGASREETDAYLRDNFDLPDRGALVDEAYATVEG
;
A
#
# COMPACT_ATOMS: atom_id res chain seq x y z
N MET A 1 30.36 4.09 -32.17
CA MET A 1 29.28 3.57 -33.04
C MET A 1 28.54 2.52 -32.24
N ALA A 2 27.41 2.89 -31.64
CA ALA A 2 26.57 1.95 -30.91
C ALA A 2 25.85 1.05 -31.92
N LEU A 3 26.13 -0.26 -31.91
CA LEU A 3 25.32 -1.24 -32.62
C LEU A 3 23.99 -1.33 -31.89
N ASP A 4 22.94 -0.80 -32.51
CA ASP A 4 21.59 -0.80 -31.96
C ASP A 4 21.13 -2.24 -31.75
N ARG A 5 20.60 -2.58 -30.56
CA ARG A 5 20.10 -3.93 -30.26
C ARG A 5 19.00 -4.36 -31.23
N GLN A 6 18.29 -3.40 -31.83
CA GLN A 6 17.27 -3.67 -32.84
C GLN A 6 17.84 -4.02 -34.23
N SER A 7 19.11 -3.75 -34.50
CA SER A 7 19.79 -4.16 -35.74
C SER A 7 20.36 -5.59 -35.72
N ILE A 8 20.20 -6.32 -34.61
CA ILE A 8 20.50 -7.76 -34.54
C ILE A 8 19.26 -8.51 -35.03
N GLU A 9 19.04 -8.56 -36.35
CA GLU A 9 18.03 -9.45 -36.94
C GLU A 9 18.39 -10.90 -36.60
N LYS A 10 17.55 -11.52 -35.76
CA LYS A 10 17.69 -12.92 -35.38
C LYS A 10 17.21 -13.79 -36.54
N LYS A 11 18.15 -14.18 -37.42
CA LYS A 11 17.89 -15.10 -38.54
C LYS A 11 17.91 -16.53 -38.02
N ASP A 12 16.85 -16.93 -37.32
CA ASP A 12 16.73 -18.29 -36.80
C ASP A 12 16.40 -19.28 -37.94
N PHE A 13 17.04 -20.45 -37.94
CA PHE A 13 16.78 -21.50 -38.93
C PHE A 13 15.42 -22.17 -38.67
N PRO A 14 14.67 -22.55 -39.72
CA PRO A 14 13.41 -23.26 -39.55
C PRO A 14 13.62 -24.61 -38.81
N ILE A 15 12.75 -24.89 -37.84
CA ILE A 15 12.82 -26.08 -37.00
C ILE A 15 11.92 -27.18 -37.60
N ALA A 16 12.52 -28.29 -38.02
CA ALA A 16 11.84 -29.51 -38.43
C ALA A 16 11.54 -30.42 -37.23
N ARG A 17 10.77 -31.50 -37.45
CA ARG A 17 10.40 -32.49 -36.40
C ARG A 17 11.60 -33.11 -35.64
N ARG A 18 12.82 -32.91 -36.11
CA ARG A 18 14.06 -33.37 -35.48
C ARG A 18 15.16 -32.31 -35.60
N GLY A 19 14.94 -31.13 -35.00
CA GLY A 19 15.94 -30.05 -34.95
C GLY A 19 15.92 -29.15 -36.19
N TYR A 20 17.03 -28.48 -36.48
CA TYR A 20 17.13 -27.57 -37.62
C TYR A 20 17.01 -28.30 -38.96
N ASP A 21 16.39 -27.63 -39.93
CA ASP A 21 16.33 -28.12 -41.31
C ASP A 21 17.72 -28.03 -41.97
N PRO A 22 18.36 -29.16 -42.33
CA PRO A 22 19.70 -29.15 -42.92
C PRO A 22 19.75 -28.43 -44.27
N GLU A 23 18.69 -28.47 -45.08
CA GLU A 23 18.69 -27.80 -46.39
C GLU A 23 18.71 -26.27 -46.23
N ALA A 24 18.05 -25.73 -45.20
CA ALA A 24 18.07 -24.31 -44.88
C ALA A 24 19.44 -23.84 -44.36
N VAL A 25 20.14 -24.69 -43.61
CA VAL A 25 21.50 -24.40 -43.13
C VAL A 25 22.48 -24.40 -44.29
N ASP A 26 22.42 -25.39 -45.17
CA ASP A 26 23.32 -25.50 -46.33
C ASP A 26 23.18 -24.30 -47.27
N ALA A 27 21.96 -23.86 -47.57
CA ALA A 27 21.71 -22.67 -48.38
C ALA A 27 22.28 -21.39 -47.73
N HIS A 28 22.19 -21.26 -46.40
CA HIS A 28 22.75 -20.12 -45.69
C HIS A 28 24.28 -20.13 -45.67
N LEU A 29 24.90 -21.30 -45.51
CA LEU A 29 26.35 -21.47 -45.58
C LEU A 29 26.90 -21.16 -46.98
N GLU A 30 26.19 -21.54 -48.03
CA GLU A 30 26.54 -21.15 -49.41
C GLU A 30 26.50 -19.63 -49.60
N GLN A 31 25.47 -18.96 -49.07
CA GLN A 31 25.36 -17.51 -49.14
C GLN A 31 26.50 -16.80 -48.39
N LEU A 32 26.84 -17.27 -47.19
CA LEU A 32 27.98 -16.78 -46.41
C LEU A 32 29.31 -16.98 -47.13
N ALA A 33 29.50 -18.13 -47.79
CA ALA A 33 30.70 -18.40 -48.54
C ALA A 33 30.90 -17.39 -49.69
N VAL A 34 29.83 -17.04 -50.41
CA VAL A 34 29.85 -16.02 -51.47
C VAL A 34 30.17 -14.64 -50.92
N GLU A 35 29.57 -14.26 -49.78
CA GLU A 35 29.81 -12.96 -49.14
C GLU A 35 31.26 -12.80 -48.66
N ILE A 36 31.81 -13.84 -48.01
CA ILE A 36 33.20 -13.86 -47.56
C ILE A 36 34.16 -13.79 -48.75
N GLU A 37 33.91 -14.54 -49.83
CA GLU A 37 34.74 -14.47 -51.03
C GLU A 37 34.70 -13.06 -51.67
N GLY A 38 33.54 -12.39 -51.61
CA GLY A 38 33.37 -10.99 -52.01
C GLY A 38 34.23 -10.03 -51.20
N LEU A 39 34.18 -10.13 -49.87
CA LEU A 39 34.98 -9.31 -48.96
C LEU A 39 36.49 -9.55 -49.12
N GLN A 40 36.90 -10.81 -49.30
CA GLN A 40 38.30 -11.15 -49.56
C GLN A 40 38.79 -10.57 -50.89
N ARG A 41 37.96 -10.56 -51.94
CA ARG A 41 38.27 -9.89 -53.21
C ARG A 41 38.39 -8.38 -53.05
N GLN A 42 37.56 -7.75 -52.23
CA GLN A 42 37.64 -6.31 -51.94
C GLN A 42 38.89 -5.93 -51.13
N ALA A 43 39.26 -6.72 -50.12
CA ALA A 43 40.50 -6.53 -49.37
C ALA A 43 41.75 -6.76 -50.24
N SER A 44 41.72 -7.76 -51.11
CA SER A 44 42.81 -8.09 -52.04
C SER A 44 42.96 -7.08 -53.18
N SER A 45 41.87 -6.46 -53.63
CA SER A 45 41.91 -5.39 -54.64
C SER A 45 42.33 -4.05 -54.04
N SER A 46 41.91 -3.74 -52.81
CA SER A 46 42.35 -2.54 -52.08
C SER A 46 43.85 -2.57 -51.76
N SER A 47 44.43 -3.76 -51.56
CA SER A 47 45.87 -3.94 -51.36
C SER A 47 46.69 -3.97 -52.66
N ARG A 48 46.05 -4.13 -53.83
CA ARG A 48 46.70 -4.08 -55.15
C ARG A 48 46.38 -2.78 -55.88
N SER A 49 46.83 -1.66 -55.34
CA SER A 49 46.94 -0.41 -56.10
C SER A 49 48.14 -0.52 -57.07
N PRO A 50 47.99 -0.22 -58.38
CA PRO A 50 49.03 -0.46 -59.36
C PRO A 50 50.05 0.68 -59.35
N VAL A 51 51.11 0.54 -58.56
CA VAL A 51 52.37 1.25 -58.79
C VAL A 51 53.35 0.27 -59.43
N ALA A 52 53.97 0.78 -60.50
CA ALA A 52 54.88 0.12 -61.43
C ALA A 52 55.89 -0.87 -60.82
N ALA A 53 56.19 -1.88 -61.64
CA ALA A 53 57.24 -2.88 -61.44
C ALA A 53 58.55 -2.28 -60.90
N ALA A 54 58.87 -2.61 -59.66
CA ALA A 54 60.18 -2.53 -59.05
C ALA A 54 60.35 -3.79 -58.18
N PRO A 55 61.58 -4.34 -58.03
CA PRO A 55 61.78 -5.63 -57.39
C PRO A 55 61.28 -5.57 -55.96
N VAL A 56 60.40 -6.53 -55.62
CA VAL A 56 59.85 -6.73 -54.29
C VAL A 56 61.02 -6.77 -53.28
N PRO A 57 61.19 -5.78 -52.38
CA PRO A 57 62.07 -5.97 -51.26
C PRO A 57 61.45 -7.08 -50.41
N ALA A 58 62.25 -8.10 -50.08
CA ALA A 58 61.90 -9.13 -49.12
C ALA A 58 61.27 -8.48 -47.86
N PRO A 59 60.27 -9.11 -47.22
CA PRO A 59 59.59 -8.52 -46.08
C PRO A 59 60.64 -8.16 -45.04
N ALA A 60 60.86 -6.86 -44.84
CA ALA A 60 61.68 -6.37 -43.75
C ALA A 60 61.06 -6.95 -42.48
N ARG A 61 61.77 -7.89 -41.84
CA ARG A 61 61.38 -8.43 -40.54
C ARG A 61 61.11 -7.23 -39.63
N ALA A 62 59.86 -7.03 -39.23
CA ALA A 62 59.50 -6.02 -38.25
C ALA A 62 60.45 -6.20 -37.07
N THR A 63 61.28 -5.19 -36.81
CA THR A 63 62.23 -5.27 -35.71
C THR A 63 61.43 -5.30 -34.40
N PRO A 64 61.89 -6.03 -33.38
CA PRO A 64 61.17 -6.16 -32.12
C PRO A 64 60.87 -4.79 -31.46
N ALA A 65 61.69 -3.77 -31.75
CA ALA A 65 61.45 -2.39 -31.31
C ALA A 65 60.20 -1.75 -31.94
N SER A 66 59.91 -1.99 -33.23
CA SER A 66 58.69 -1.47 -33.87
C SER A 66 57.42 -2.13 -33.34
N ILE A 67 57.48 -3.40 -32.95
CA ILE A 67 56.35 -4.11 -32.34
C ILE A 67 56.06 -3.55 -30.94
N ALA A 68 57.10 -3.27 -30.15
CA ALA A 68 56.94 -2.67 -28.83
C ALA A 68 56.32 -1.26 -28.89
N ILE A 69 56.71 -0.45 -29.88
CA ILE A 69 56.13 0.88 -30.10
C ILE A 69 54.66 0.76 -30.53
N ALA A 70 54.36 -0.10 -31.52
CA ALA A 70 52.98 -0.32 -31.96
C ALA A 70 52.07 -0.88 -30.85
N ALA A 71 52.60 -1.75 -29.99
CA ALA A 71 51.88 -2.24 -28.82
C ALA A 71 51.63 -1.14 -27.79
N SER A 72 52.60 -0.25 -27.57
CA SER A 72 52.44 0.89 -26.64
C SER A 72 51.42 1.91 -27.15
N ASP A 73 51.42 2.19 -28.46
CA ASP A 73 50.41 3.06 -29.08
C ASP A 73 49.02 2.43 -29.02
N HIS A 74 48.93 1.11 -29.21
CA HIS A 74 47.65 0.39 -29.08
C HIS A 74 47.13 0.43 -27.64
N VAL A 75 47.97 0.21 -26.64
CA VAL A 75 47.57 0.33 -25.22
C VAL A 75 47.13 1.75 -24.90
N ARG A 76 47.84 2.79 -25.37
CA ARG A 76 47.43 4.19 -25.17
C ARG A 76 46.07 4.46 -25.80
N ALA A 77 45.82 3.98 -27.01
CA ALA A 77 44.52 4.12 -27.68
C ALA A 77 43.39 3.41 -26.94
N ILE A 78 43.65 2.23 -26.36
CA ILE A 78 42.67 1.52 -25.54
C ILE A 78 42.35 2.31 -24.27
N VAL A 79 43.37 2.85 -23.59
CA VAL A 79 43.17 3.63 -22.35
C VAL A 79 42.40 4.91 -22.65
N GLU A 80 42.76 5.65 -23.70
CA GLU A 80 42.05 6.87 -24.09
C GLU A 80 40.58 6.57 -24.47
N ALA A 81 40.32 5.48 -25.19
CA ALA A 81 38.96 5.03 -25.49
C ALA A 81 38.20 4.61 -24.23
N ALA A 82 38.85 3.93 -23.28
CA ALA A 82 38.24 3.51 -22.02
C ALA A 82 37.94 4.71 -21.11
N GLU A 83 38.83 5.70 -21.04
CA GLU A 83 38.62 6.95 -20.30
C GLU A 83 37.46 7.77 -20.88
N SER A 84 37.39 7.89 -22.21
CA SER A 84 36.25 8.53 -22.89
C SER A 84 34.95 7.79 -22.58
N SER A 85 34.95 6.45 -22.67
CA SER A 85 33.77 5.65 -22.37
C SER A 85 33.36 5.76 -20.90
N ALA A 86 34.31 5.81 -19.97
CA ALA A 86 34.03 5.99 -18.55
C ALA A 86 33.41 7.37 -18.28
N ALA A 87 33.94 8.42 -18.91
CA ALA A 87 33.40 9.78 -18.77
C ALA A 87 31.95 9.88 -19.31
N GLU A 88 31.65 9.21 -20.44
CA GLU A 88 30.30 9.13 -20.98
C GLU A 88 29.34 8.39 -20.05
N ILE A 89 29.77 7.26 -19.48
CA ILE A 89 28.97 6.49 -18.51
C ILE A 89 28.69 7.33 -17.26
N GLU A 90 29.71 8.00 -16.71
CA GLU A 90 29.51 8.85 -15.54
C GLU A 90 28.59 10.05 -15.84
N ALA A 91 28.70 10.65 -17.02
CA ALA A 91 27.81 11.74 -17.42
C ALA A 91 26.35 11.24 -17.52
N GLY A 92 26.13 10.10 -18.17
CA GLY A 92 24.81 9.47 -18.28
C GLY A 92 24.23 9.09 -16.92
N ALA A 93 25.05 8.51 -16.04
CA ALA A 93 24.61 8.14 -14.69
C ALA A 93 24.24 9.37 -13.84
N ARG A 94 24.99 10.47 -13.94
CA ARG A 94 24.64 11.73 -13.25
C ARG A 94 23.35 12.35 -13.78
N GLU A 95 23.15 12.33 -15.10
CA GLU A 95 21.90 12.81 -15.70
C GLU A 95 20.71 11.96 -15.26
N GLU A 96 20.87 10.63 -15.25
CA GLU A 96 19.83 9.71 -14.79
C GLU A 96 19.51 9.89 -13.31
N ALA A 97 20.52 9.99 -12.45
CA ALA A 97 20.31 10.27 -11.03
C ALA A 97 19.56 11.60 -10.83
N ALA A 98 19.91 12.65 -11.58
CA ALA A 98 19.22 13.93 -11.52
C ALA A 98 17.79 13.87 -12.09
N ARG A 99 17.51 12.94 -13.00
CA ARG A 99 16.15 12.66 -13.50
C ARG A 99 15.31 11.99 -12.41
N ILE A 100 15.84 10.92 -11.80
CA ILE A 100 15.18 10.16 -10.74
C ILE A 100 14.88 11.04 -9.52
N VAL A 101 15.82 11.89 -9.11
CA VAL A 101 15.59 12.81 -7.97
C VAL A 101 14.45 13.79 -8.28
N ARG A 102 14.41 14.40 -9.46
CA ARG A 102 13.33 15.31 -9.85
C ARG A 102 11.98 14.60 -9.90
N GLU A 103 11.94 13.41 -10.50
CA GLU A 103 10.71 12.61 -10.56
C GLU A 103 10.22 12.22 -9.15
N ALA A 104 11.13 11.84 -8.25
CA ALA A 104 10.80 11.55 -6.86
C ALA A 104 10.28 12.79 -6.12
N GLU A 105 10.87 13.96 -6.35
CA GLU A 105 10.43 15.23 -5.77
C GLU A 105 9.03 15.63 -6.26
N ASP A 106 8.78 15.50 -7.56
CA ASP A 106 7.48 15.79 -8.19
C ASP A 106 6.41 14.82 -7.67
N ASN A 107 6.67 13.51 -7.68
CA ASN A 107 5.76 12.50 -7.12
C ASN A 107 5.48 12.75 -5.62
N ALA A 108 6.49 13.16 -4.84
CA ALA A 108 6.30 13.48 -3.43
C ALA A 108 5.51 14.78 -3.21
N ALA A 109 5.56 15.73 -4.15
CA ALA A 109 4.70 16.90 -4.15
C ALA A 109 3.25 16.48 -4.42
N ASP A 110 3.02 15.70 -5.47
CA ASP A 110 1.69 15.22 -5.87
C ASP A 110 1.02 14.42 -4.74
N ILE A 111 1.73 13.49 -4.11
CA ILE A 111 1.20 12.70 -2.97
C ILE A 111 0.81 13.62 -1.80
N ARG A 112 1.61 14.66 -1.51
CA ARG A 112 1.30 15.60 -0.43
C ARG A 112 0.06 16.42 -0.75
N ASP A 113 -0.05 16.90 -1.98
CA ASP A 113 -1.19 17.71 -2.41
C ASP A 113 -2.49 16.88 -2.38
N ASP A 114 -2.43 15.63 -2.85
CA ASP A 114 -3.52 14.66 -2.76
C ASP A 114 -3.92 14.36 -1.32
N ALA A 115 -2.95 14.15 -0.43
CA ALA A 115 -3.21 13.87 0.98
C ALA A 115 -3.87 15.09 1.66
N VAL A 116 -3.45 16.31 1.33
CA VAL A 116 -4.04 17.54 1.84
C VAL A 116 -5.48 17.69 1.33
N ALA A 117 -5.73 17.47 0.05
CA ALA A 117 -7.06 17.52 -0.54
C ALA A 117 -8.02 16.52 0.15
N LYS A 118 -7.62 15.25 0.24
CA LYS A 118 -8.42 14.21 0.92
C LYS A 118 -8.69 14.53 2.39
N SER A 119 -7.71 15.13 3.08
CA SER A 119 -7.88 15.54 4.48
C SER A 119 -8.90 16.67 4.61
N GLN A 120 -8.88 17.65 3.71
CA GLN A 120 -9.85 18.73 3.69
C GLN A 120 -11.27 18.20 3.40
N ASP A 121 -11.41 17.29 2.45
CA ASP A 121 -12.69 16.65 2.13
C ASP A 121 -13.24 15.89 3.33
N HIS A 122 -12.41 15.11 4.03
CA HIS A 122 -12.83 14.37 5.22
C HIS A 122 -13.26 15.31 6.35
N VAL A 123 -12.51 16.39 6.61
CA VAL A 123 -12.90 17.40 7.61
C VAL A 123 -14.22 18.07 7.22
N GLY A 124 -14.44 18.36 5.94
CA GLY A 124 -15.71 18.86 5.41
C GLY A 124 -16.88 17.91 5.71
N ALA A 125 -16.70 16.62 5.41
CA ALA A 125 -17.70 15.59 5.67
C ALA A 125 -18.02 15.43 7.17
N VAL A 126 -17.00 15.48 8.03
CA VAL A 126 -17.18 15.43 9.49
C VAL A 126 -17.93 16.66 9.99
N ALA A 127 -17.61 17.85 9.47
CA ALA A 127 -18.30 19.08 9.84
C ALA A 127 -19.79 19.05 9.43
N GLU A 128 -20.09 18.56 8.23
CA GLU A 128 -21.47 18.39 7.75
C GLU A 128 -22.24 17.38 8.59
N SER A 129 -21.65 16.22 8.87
CA SER A 129 -22.24 15.20 9.74
C SER A 129 -22.53 15.74 11.15
N THR A 130 -21.58 16.48 11.72
CA THR A 130 -21.73 17.11 13.05
C THR A 130 -22.84 18.15 13.04
N SER A 131 -22.91 19.01 12.01
CA SER A 131 -24.01 19.98 11.85
C SER A 131 -25.35 19.27 11.74
N GLY A 132 -25.43 18.16 11.00
CA GLY A 132 -26.64 17.35 10.90
C GLY A 132 -27.04 16.70 12.23
N MET A 133 -26.08 16.23 13.03
CA MET A 133 -26.36 15.71 14.38
C MET A 133 -26.90 16.80 15.31
N LEU A 134 -26.32 18.01 15.29
CA LEU A 134 -26.81 19.14 16.08
C LEU A 134 -28.23 19.54 15.69
N GLN A 135 -28.53 19.62 14.39
CA GLN A 135 -29.89 19.89 13.91
C GLN A 135 -30.92 18.85 14.37
N ARG A 136 -30.52 17.57 14.44
CA ARG A 136 -31.39 16.50 14.96
C ARG A 136 -31.59 16.63 16.47
N VAL A 137 -30.55 17.00 17.22
CA VAL A 137 -30.66 17.24 18.67
C VAL A 137 -31.60 18.41 18.95
N ASP A 138 -31.48 19.52 18.22
CA ASP A 138 -32.39 20.66 18.34
C ASP A 138 -33.84 20.27 18.00
N ALA A 139 -34.04 19.44 16.98
CA ALA A 139 -35.36 18.92 16.64
C ALA A 139 -35.92 18.04 17.77
N MET A 140 -35.11 17.13 18.34
CA MET A 140 -35.52 16.31 19.49
C MET A 140 -35.83 17.15 20.72
N GLU A 141 -35.07 18.22 20.99
CA GLU A 141 -35.35 19.15 22.08
C GLU A 141 -36.70 19.86 21.87
N GLY A 142 -36.99 20.29 20.65
CA GLY A 142 -38.28 20.88 20.29
C GLY A 142 -39.46 19.93 20.48
N GLU A 143 -39.31 18.67 20.04
CA GLU A 143 -40.32 17.63 20.24
C GLU A 143 -40.56 17.33 21.72
N LEU A 144 -39.49 17.27 22.52
CA LEU A 144 -39.57 17.04 23.96
C LEU A 144 -40.27 18.20 24.68
N GLY A 145 -40.00 19.44 24.27
CA GLY A 145 -40.70 20.63 24.77
C GLY A 145 -42.19 20.61 24.46
N ALA A 146 -42.56 20.24 23.23
CA ALA A 146 -43.96 20.07 22.83
C ALA A 146 -44.65 18.95 23.63
N LEU A 147 -43.97 17.83 23.86
CA LEU A 147 -44.47 16.73 24.68
C LEU A 147 -44.72 17.20 26.13
N MET A 148 -43.80 17.94 26.74
CA MET A 148 -43.95 18.48 28.09
C MET A 148 -45.13 19.44 28.20
N GLU A 149 -45.32 20.33 27.22
CA GLU A 149 -46.46 21.26 27.23
C GLU A 149 -47.79 20.53 27.07
N SER A 150 -47.82 19.48 26.24
CA SER A 150 -49.00 18.60 26.11
C SER A 150 -49.33 17.89 27.43
N LEU A 151 -48.31 17.41 28.15
CA LEU A 151 -48.45 16.73 29.45
C LEU A 151 -48.95 17.71 30.52
N ARG A 152 -48.41 18.94 30.55
CA ARG A 152 -48.86 19.99 31.47
C ARG A 152 -50.30 20.39 31.22
N THR A 153 -50.67 20.58 29.95
CA THR A 153 -52.05 20.88 29.55
C THR A 153 -52.99 19.72 29.94
N GLY A 154 -52.57 18.48 29.70
CA GLY A 154 -53.29 17.28 30.11
C GLY A 154 -53.49 17.18 31.62
N ALA A 155 -52.45 17.46 32.42
CA ALA A 155 -52.51 17.44 33.87
C ALA A 155 -53.46 18.51 34.44
N ASN A 156 -53.42 19.74 33.90
CA ASN A 156 -54.33 20.81 34.30
C ASN A 156 -55.79 20.46 33.97
N ARG A 157 -56.04 19.89 32.79
CA ARG A 157 -57.37 19.43 32.39
C ARG A 157 -57.88 18.31 33.30
N LEU A 158 -57.06 17.30 33.56
CA LEU A 158 -57.40 16.21 34.47
C LEU A 158 -57.71 16.74 35.87
N GLY A 159 -56.95 17.73 36.35
CA GLY A 159 -57.22 18.41 37.62
C GLY A 159 -58.59 19.10 37.65
N ALA A 160 -58.96 19.79 36.57
CA ALA A 160 -60.28 20.40 36.45
C ALA A 160 -61.40 19.35 36.42
N ASP A 161 -61.23 18.27 35.64
CA ASP A 161 -62.19 17.19 35.53
C ASP A 161 -62.41 16.48 36.89
N LEU A 162 -61.33 16.23 37.65
CA LEU A 162 -61.42 15.68 39.00
C LEU A 162 -62.10 16.63 40.00
N SER A 163 -61.89 17.94 39.87
CA SER A 163 -62.56 18.93 40.71
C SER A 163 -64.07 18.98 40.43
N LEU A 164 -64.47 18.90 39.16
CA LEU A 164 -65.88 18.80 38.77
C LEU A 164 -66.51 17.51 39.29
N LEU A 165 -65.83 16.37 39.16
CA LEU A 165 -66.30 15.09 39.69
C LEU A 165 -66.47 15.15 41.21
N LYS A 166 -65.51 15.74 41.94
CA LYS A 166 -65.58 15.92 43.40
C LYS A 166 -66.75 16.82 43.79
N GLY A 167 -67.00 17.90 43.04
CA GLY A 167 -68.15 18.77 43.25
C GLY A 167 -69.48 18.03 43.07
N ASN A 168 -69.66 17.35 41.94
CA ASN A 168 -70.86 16.55 41.66
C ASN A 168 -71.08 15.44 42.70
N MET A 169 -70.02 14.75 43.13
CA MET A 169 -70.09 13.78 44.23
C MET A 169 -70.50 14.45 45.54
N GLY A 170 -69.95 15.62 45.87
CA GLY A 170 -70.34 16.41 47.04
C GLY A 170 -71.82 16.77 47.03
N GLU A 171 -72.36 17.22 45.90
CA GLU A 171 -73.78 17.51 45.73
C GLU A 171 -74.65 16.24 45.88
N LEU A 172 -74.21 15.10 45.32
CA LEU A 172 -74.89 13.82 45.51
C LEU A 172 -74.88 13.38 46.98
N TYR A 173 -73.77 13.62 47.69
CA TYR A 173 -73.64 13.34 49.13
C TYR A 173 -74.47 14.29 50.00
N ASP A 174 -74.62 15.55 49.62
CA ASP A 174 -75.47 16.52 50.34
C ASP A 174 -76.96 16.22 50.13
N VAL A 175 -77.36 15.80 48.92
CA VAL A 175 -78.72 15.33 48.60
C VAL A 175 -79.02 14.02 49.34
N ALA A 176 -78.06 13.11 49.43
CA ALA A 176 -78.20 11.88 50.22
C ALA A 176 -78.08 12.15 51.74
N GLY A 177 -77.36 13.19 52.15
CA GLY A 177 -77.05 13.56 53.54
C GLY A 177 -78.14 14.34 54.27
N ALA A 178 -79.21 14.76 53.56
CA ALA A 178 -80.45 15.20 54.19
C ALA A 178 -81.23 14.05 54.87
N ALA A 179 -80.74 12.81 54.77
CA ALA A 179 -81.10 11.70 55.65
C ALA A 179 -79.87 11.31 56.51
N ALA A 180 -79.92 11.65 57.80
CA ALA A 180 -78.88 11.36 58.81
C ALA A 180 -78.65 9.83 59.05
N PRO A 181 -77.71 9.43 59.94
CA PRO A 181 -76.26 9.58 59.92
C PRO A 181 -75.53 8.21 59.83
N ALA A 182 -74.20 8.28 59.65
CA ALA A 182 -73.17 7.36 60.13
C ALA A 182 -73.32 5.83 59.92
N ALA A 183 -72.55 5.31 58.96
CA ALA A 183 -71.92 3.99 59.10
C ALA A 183 -70.44 4.11 58.69
N ALA A 184 -69.55 4.02 59.66
CA ALA A 184 -68.12 3.92 59.42
C ALA A 184 -67.82 2.64 58.63
N PRO A 185 -67.00 2.67 57.57
CA PRO A 185 -66.50 1.44 56.97
C PRO A 185 -65.53 0.78 57.96
N ALA A 186 -65.79 -0.48 58.28
CA ALA A 186 -64.89 -1.33 59.07
C ALA A 186 -63.50 -1.42 58.38
N PRO A 187 -62.41 -1.63 59.15
CA PRO A 187 -61.10 -1.86 58.55
C PRO A 187 -61.14 -3.17 57.76
N ILE A 188 -60.78 -3.13 56.49
CA ILE A 188 -60.51 -4.34 55.71
C ILE A 188 -59.20 -4.91 56.27
N GLU A 189 -59.32 -6.01 57.00
CA GLU A 189 -58.20 -6.85 57.40
C GLU A 189 -57.43 -7.29 56.15
N SER A 190 -56.18 -6.87 56.06
CA SER A 190 -55.21 -7.35 55.09
C SER A 190 -55.02 -8.86 55.26
N MET A 191 -55.63 -9.65 54.37
CA MET A 191 -55.31 -11.08 54.24
C MET A 191 -53.83 -11.24 53.86
N PRO A 192 -53.10 -12.20 54.46
CA PRO A 192 -51.73 -12.45 54.09
C PRO A 192 -51.67 -13.04 52.68
N LEU A 193 -50.67 -12.59 51.92
CA LEU A 193 -50.31 -13.05 50.59
C LEU A 193 -50.19 -14.58 50.56
N ALA A 194 -51.26 -15.26 50.11
CA ALA A 194 -51.21 -16.69 49.83
C ALA A 194 -50.22 -16.91 48.69
N LYS A 195 -49.18 -17.70 48.97
CA LYS A 195 -48.20 -18.18 47.98
C LYS A 195 -48.94 -18.73 46.76
N ARG A 196 -48.82 -18.05 45.62
CA ARG A 196 -49.18 -18.64 44.32
C ARG A 196 -48.18 -19.75 44.02
N ARG A 197 -48.69 -20.99 44.04
CA ARG A 197 -48.10 -22.18 43.42
C ARG A 197 -48.13 -22.01 41.89
N PRO A 198 -47.17 -22.57 41.12
CA PRO A 198 -47.02 -22.26 39.70
C PRO A 198 -48.11 -22.88 38.84
N GLU A 199 -48.54 -22.13 37.83
CA GLU A 199 -49.40 -22.58 36.72
C GLU A 199 -48.58 -22.82 35.44
N PRO A 200 -49.15 -23.58 34.48
CA PRO A 200 -48.42 -24.59 33.72
C PRO A 200 -47.80 -24.07 32.42
N THR A 201 -46.74 -24.77 32.02
CA THR A 201 -46.15 -24.73 30.69
C THR A 201 -47.15 -25.29 29.67
N ALA A 202 -47.51 -24.51 28.65
CA ALA A 202 -47.48 -24.90 27.23
C ALA A 202 -48.29 -23.90 26.39
N GLY A 203 -47.66 -23.37 25.34
CA GLY A 203 -48.34 -22.54 24.35
C GLY A 203 -47.37 -21.85 23.40
N ALA A 204 -46.67 -22.64 22.59
CA ALA A 204 -45.93 -22.16 21.44
C ALA A 204 -46.89 -21.50 20.44
N ALA A 205 -46.64 -20.24 20.10
CA ALA A 205 -47.13 -19.59 18.89
C ALA A 205 -46.20 -18.40 18.57
N ASP A 206 -45.21 -18.71 17.74
CA ASP A 206 -44.75 -17.92 16.58
C ASP A 206 -44.61 -16.40 16.72
N VAL A 207 -43.38 -15.94 16.91
CA VAL A 207 -42.94 -14.59 16.57
C VAL A 207 -41.76 -14.75 15.61
N PRO A 208 -41.80 -14.18 14.39
CA PRO A 208 -40.67 -14.25 13.48
C PRO A 208 -39.46 -13.51 14.06
N ASP A 209 -38.37 -14.25 14.12
CA ASP A 209 -37.05 -13.82 14.56
C ASP A 209 -36.55 -12.68 13.67
N ARG A 210 -36.56 -11.46 14.22
CA ARG A 210 -35.93 -10.30 13.59
C ARG A 210 -34.50 -10.28 14.08
N ALA A 211 -33.61 -10.78 13.23
CA ALA A 211 -32.16 -10.79 13.43
C ALA A 211 -31.66 -9.42 13.97
N LEU A 212 -31.12 -9.46 15.18
CA LEU A 212 -30.27 -8.41 15.72
C LEU A 212 -28.98 -8.35 14.88
N PRO A 213 -28.43 -7.15 14.60
CA PRO A 213 -27.10 -7.06 13.99
C PRO A 213 -26.04 -7.63 14.97
N PRO A 214 -24.97 -8.28 14.47
CA PRO A 214 -23.89 -8.77 15.32
C PRO A 214 -23.16 -7.59 15.97
N ILE A 215 -22.95 -7.68 17.28
CA ILE A 215 -22.07 -6.79 18.04
C ILE A 215 -20.64 -7.24 17.73
N PRO A 216 -19.74 -6.38 17.19
CA PRO A 216 -18.34 -6.74 17.02
C PRO A 216 -17.68 -6.86 18.40
N GLU A 217 -17.28 -8.07 18.75
CA GLU A 217 -16.48 -8.39 19.93
C GLU A 217 -15.06 -8.73 19.44
N GLU A 218 -14.18 -7.74 19.32
CA GLU A 218 -12.73 -7.97 19.37
C GLU A 218 -12.00 -6.70 19.84
N ALA A 219 -11.54 -6.74 21.09
CA ALA A 219 -10.61 -5.76 21.64
C ALA A 219 -9.19 -6.16 21.21
N PRO A 220 -8.35 -5.23 20.69
CA PRO A 220 -6.94 -5.51 20.53
C PRO A 220 -6.24 -5.47 21.90
N ASP A 221 -5.45 -6.52 22.16
CA ASP A 221 -4.52 -6.67 23.28
C ASP A 221 -3.48 -5.53 23.30
N PRO A 222 -3.36 -4.72 24.37
CA PRO A 222 -2.34 -3.68 24.46
C PRO A 222 -1.03 -4.27 24.99
N SER A 223 -0.12 -4.64 24.08
CA SER A 223 1.31 -4.74 24.41
C SER A 223 1.94 -3.33 24.58
N PRO A 224 3.00 -3.18 25.39
CA PRO A 224 3.31 -1.94 26.09
C PRO A 224 4.12 -0.98 25.23
N HIS A 225 3.51 0.12 24.79
CA HIS A 225 4.25 1.25 24.25
C HIS A 225 4.70 2.22 25.34
N ALA A 226 5.98 2.54 25.25
CA ALA A 226 6.75 3.43 26.08
C ALA A 226 6.04 4.78 26.35
N GLU A 227 6.15 5.17 27.61
CA GLU A 227 5.73 6.45 28.18
C GLU A 227 6.52 7.60 27.52
N ALA A 228 5.88 8.33 26.59
CA ALA A 228 6.35 9.63 26.15
C ALA A 228 5.67 10.71 27.01
N PRO A 229 6.41 11.67 27.61
CA PRO A 229 5.82 12.65 28.51
C PRO A 229 4.98 13.67 27.74
N ILE A 230 3.72 13.77 28.17
CA ILE A 230 2.76 14.81 27.80
C ILE A 230 3.31 16.16 28.26
N VAL A 231 3.62 17.06 27.31
CA VAL A 231 3.90 18.47 27.58
C VAL A 231 2.56 19.22 27.60
N PRO A 232 2.19 19.90 28.70
CA PRO A 232 0.92 20.63 28.78
C PRO A 232 0.94 21.90 27.91
N PRO A 233 -0.19 22.27 27.27
CA PRO A 233 -0.26 23.46 26.43
C PRO A 233 -0.53 24.69 27.30
N GLY A 234 0.41 25.62 27.32
CA GLY A 234 0.18 26.94 27.90
C GLY A 234 1.45 27.60 28.36
N LEU A 235 2.03 28.44 27.49
CA LEU A 235 2.67 29.73 27.81
C LEU A 235 3.26 30.31 26.52
N PHE A 236 2.39 30.90 25.70
CA PHE A 236 2.84 31.93 24.77
C PHE A 236 3.04 33.23 25.58
N THR A 237 4.29 33.62 25.79
CA THR A 237 4.64 35.02 26.04
C THR A 237 5.65 35.45 24.99
N ALA A 238 5.26 36.47 24.22
CA ALA A 238 6.09 37.16 23.25
C ALA A 238 7.19 38.01 23.91
N THR A 239 8.19 38.43 23.10
CA THR A 239 9.19 39.51 23.34
C THR A 239 10.47 39.01 24.03
N GLU A 240 11.73 39.12 23.55
CA GLU A 240 12.47 40.05 22.66
C GLU A 240 13.79 39.36 22.15
N PRO A 241 14.60 39.96 21.25
CA PRO A 241 15.61 39.31 20.41
C PRO A 241 16.99 39.15 21.06
N VAL A 242 17.71 38.09 20.67
CA VAL A 242 19.11 37.88 21.04
C VAL A 242 20.03 38.60 20.03
N PRO A 243 21.01 39.40 20.48
CA PRO A 243 21.92 40.11 19.58
C PRO A 243 23.02 39.19 19.03
N ALA A 244 23.42 39.48 17.79
CA ALA A 244 24.57 38.90 17.11
C ALA A 244 25.90 39.26 17.81
N ALA A 245 26.80 38.29 18.00
CA ALA A 245 28.25 38.52 17.97
C ALA A 245 29.11 37.23 17.92
N LYS A 246 29.80 37.09 16.78
CA LYS A 246 31.21 36.70 16.58
C LYS A 246 31.68 35.25 16.83
N GLU A 247 31.95 34.61 15.68
CA GLU A 247 33.17 33.88 15.31
C GLU A 247 34.30 33.82 16.35
N ARG A 248 34.71 32.59 16.72
CA ARG A 248 36.10 32.25 17.02
C ARG A 248 36.42 30.82 16.60
N THR A 249 37.28 30.73 15.58
CA THR A 249 38.12 29.60 15.20
C THR A 249 39.11 29.23 16.30
N GLY A 250 39.43 27.94 16.45
CA GLY A 250 40.53 27.50 17.32
C GLY A 250 40.78 25.99 17.30
N SER A 251 41.68 25.56 16.42
CA SER A 251 42.35 24.26 16.38
C SER A 251 43.15 23.98 17.66
N VAL A 252 43.12 22.74 18.17
CA VAL A 252 44.24 22.12 18.93
C VAL A 252 44.27 20.61 18.64
N LEU A 253 45.42 20.16 18.13
CA LEU A 253 45.90 18.78 17.99
C LEU A 253 46.65 18.34 19.27
N ASP A 254 46.71 17.01 19.44
CA ASP A 254 47.71 16.21 20.18
C ASP A 254 47.76 16.25 21.73
N GLU A 255 47.62 15.07 22.36
CA GLU A 255 48.67 14.26 23.05
C GLU A 255 48.04 13.21 24.03
N PRO A 256 48.77 12.23 24.64
CA PRO A 256 48.79 10.81 24.23
C PRO A 256 48.26 9.78 25.27
N TYR A 257 48.23 8.50 24.84
CA TYR A 257 47.84 7.24 25.54
C TYR A 257 48.50 6.98 26.92
N PRO A 258 47.93 6.05 27.74
CA PRO A 258 48.62 4.75 27.86
C PRO A 258 47.72 3.50 27.98
N GLU A 259 48.38 2.37 27.71
CA GLU A 259 47.95 0.97 27.70
C GLU A 259 47.35 0.45 29.02
N ALA A 260 46.35 -0.44 28.91
CA ALA A 260 46.10 -1.47 29.92
C ALA A 260 45.54 -2.75 29.27
N SER A 261 46.42 -3.75 29.25
CA SER A 261 46.21 -5.16 28.98
C SER A 261 45.10 -5.79 29.83
N ILE A 262 44.06 -6.35 29.19
CA ILE A 262 43.34 -7.54 29.68
C ILE A 262 42.93 -8.39 28.48
N VAL A 263 43.60 -9.53 28.31
CA VAL A 263 43.10 -10.67 27.54
C VAL A 263 42.20 -11.52 28.45
N PRO A 264 41.06 -12.01 27.94
CA PRO A 264 40.60 -13.33 28.30
C PRO A 264 40.41 -14.24 27.07
N ALA A 265 40.92 -15.46 27.24
CA ALA A 265 40.60 -16.73 26.61
C ALA A 265 39.80 -16.74 25.30
N VAL A 266 40.48 -17.18 24.24
CA VAL A 266 39.89 -17.66 22.99
C VAL A 266 39.18 -18.97 23.25
N GLU A 267 37.85 -18.96 23.19
CA GLU A 267 37.02 -20.16 23.04
C GLU A 267 36.74 -20.33 21.54
N GLU A 268 37.08 -21.51 21.03
CA GLU A 268 37.10 -21.90 19.63
C GLU A 268 35.66 -22.10 19.11
N ALA A 269 35.23 -21.28 18.16
CA ALA A 269 33.93 -21.40 17.47
C ALA A 269 34.13 -21.48 15.94
N PRO A 270 33.27 -22.24 15.21
CA PRO A 270 33.56 -22.75 13.87
C PRO A 270 33.44 -21.72 12.75
N ALA A 271 34.16 -21.99 11.66
CA ALA A 271 34.30 -21.17 10.46
C ALA A 271 32.95 -20.75 9.83
N PHE A 272 32.75 -19.45 9.71
CA PHE A 272 31.71 -18.83 8.88
C PHE A 272 32.28 -18.63 7.46
N GLU A 273 31.61 -19.19 6.45
CA GLU A 273 31.84 -18.85 5.03
C GLU A 273 31.49 -17.37 4.77
N PRO A 274 32.29 -16.64 3.97
CA PRO A 274 32.03 -15.24 3.67
C PRO A 274 30.87 -15.10 2.68
N ALA A 275 29.84 -14.34 3.07
CA ALA A 275 28.77 -13.90 2.17
C ALA A 275 29.32 -12.96 1.07
N PRO A 276 28.80 -13.03 -0.17
CA PRO A 276 29.12 -12.08 -1.23
C PRO A 276 28.52 -10.68 -0.94
N PRO A 277 29.11 -9.60 -1.50
CA PRO A 277 28.72 -8.22 -1.20
C PRO A 277 27.34 -7.87 -1.76
N ALA A 278 26.61 -7.04 -1.01
CA ALA A 278 25.31 -6.48 -1.38
C ALA A 278 25.39 -5.74 -2.73
N ALA A 279 24.54 -6.18 -3.67
CA ALA A 279 24.26 -5.47 -4.92
C ALA A 279 23.04 -4.55 -4.73
N GLU A 280 23.14 -3.38 -5.34
CA GLU A 280 22.14 -2.32 -5.50
C GLU A 280 20.83 -2.81 -6.16
N PRO A 281 19.72 -2.07 -5.98
CA PRO A 281 18.39 -2.49 -6.45
C PRO A 281 18.26 -2.37 -7.97
N ALA A 282 17.98 -3.51 -8.61
CA ALA A 282 17.58 -3.61 -10.02
C ALA A 282 16.04 -3.38 -10.18
N PRO A 283 15.58 -2.96 -11.37
CA PRO A 283 14.22 -2.45 -11.61
C PRO A 283 13.14 -3.55 -11.61
N ALA A 284 11.89 -3.10 -11.49
CA ALA A 284 10.67 -3.91 -11.37
C ALA A 284 10.64 -5.16 -12.29
N PRO A 285 10.25 -6.34 -11.77
CA PRO A 285 10.15 -7.53 -12.58
C PRO A 285 8.93 -7.44 -13.51
N THR A 286 9.19 -7.39 -14.81
CA THR A 286 8.29 -8.01 -15.78
C THR A 286 8.29 -9.51 -15.48
N HIS A 287 7.20 -10.00 -14.90
CA HIS A 287 7.02 -11.43 -14.66
C HIS A 287 6.74 -12.15 -15.98
N ASP A 288 7.81 -12.62 -16.60
CA ASP A 288 7.82 -13.83 -17.41
C ASP A 288 8.84 -14.75 -16.74
N GLU A 289 8.39 -15.62 -15.82
CA GLU A 289 9.00 -16.92 -15.48
C GLU A 289 8.06 -17.73 -14.56
N GLY A 290 7.57 -18.87 -15.08
CA GLY A 290 7.22 -20.04 -14.28
C GLY A 290 5.80 -20.10 -13.71
N ALA A 291 4.88 -20.70 -14.47
CA ALA A 291 3.58 -21.18 -14.00
C ALA A 291 3.76 -22.10 -12.76
N GLY A 292 3.65 -21.53 -11.57
CA GLY A 292 3.86 -22.24 -10.33
C GLY A 292 3.22 -21.50 -9.18
N ASP A 293 2.11 -22.05 -8.68
CA ASP A 293 1.39 -21.83 -7.41
C ASP A 293 1.16 -20.37 -6.92
N GLY A 294 2.17 -19.51 -6.93
CA GLY A 294 2.11 -18.10 -6.56
C GLY A 294 1.19 -17.25 -7.45
N ASP A 295 1.01 -17.60 -8.72
CA ASP A 295 0.07 -16.88 -9.60
C ASP A 295 -1.39 -17.17 -9.22
N ILE A 296 -1.67 -18.34 -8.65
CA ILE A 296 -3.03 -18.73 -8.21
C ILE A 296 -3.37 -18.01 -6.90
N ASP A 297 -2.44 -17.99 -5.95
CA ASP A 297 -2.63 -17.29 -4.67
C ASP A 297 -2.69 -15.77 -4.86
N GLY A 298 -1.87 -15.21 -5.77
CA GLY A 298 -1.93 -13.81 -6.15
C GLY A 298 -3.27 -13.44 -6.81
N ALA A 299 -3.74 -14.27 -7.74
CA ALA A 299 -5.06 -14.10 -8.35
C ALA A 299 -6.20 -14.16 -7.33
N ARG A 300 -6.14 -15.08 -6.35
CA ARG A 300 -7.15 -15.18 -5.28
C ARG A 300 -7.19 -13.92 -4.42
N LEU A 301 -6.03 -13.37 -4.04
CA LEU A 301 -5.97 -12.13 -3.25
C LEU A 301 -6.56 -10.95 -4.01
N ILE A 302 -6.26 -10.82 -5.31
CA ILE A 302 -6.85 -9.77 -6.13
C ILE A 302 -8.36 -9.97 -6.30
N ALA A 303 -8.82 -11.19 -6.54
CA ALA A 303 -10.24 -11.50 -6.66
C ALA A 303 -11.01 -11.14 -5.37
N LEU A 304 -10.45 -11.47 -4.21
CA LEU A 304 -11.01 -11.12 -2.90
C LEU A 304 -11.06 -9.61 -2.69
N ASN A 305 -9.97 -8.90 -3.01
CA ASN A 305 -9.93 -7.45 -2.90
C ASN A 305 -10.95 -6.77 -3.84
N MET A 306 -11.10 -7.26 -5.07
CA MET A 306 -12.12 -6.75 -6.00
C MET A 306 -13.54 -7.01 -5.49
N ALA A 307 -13.81 -8.19 -4.91
CA ALA A 307 -15.09 -8.52 -4.29
C ALA A 307 -15.41 -7.62 -3.08
N LEU A 308 -14.43 -7.36 -2.21
CA LEU A 308 -14.57 -6.46 -1.06
C LEU A 308 -14.86 -5.01 -1.45
N ASN A 309 -14.32 -4.57 -2.59
CA ASN A 309 -14.58 -3.23 -3.15
C ASN A 309 -15.88 -3.15 -3.96
N GLY A 310 -16.67 -4.23 -4.02
CA GLY A 310 -17.97 -4.25 -4.69
C GLY A 310 -17.91 -4.38 -6.21
N ALA A 311 -16.79 -4.82 -6.79
CA ALA A 311 -16.73 -5.18 -8.21
C ALA A 311 -17.71 -6.32 -8.52
N SER A 312 -18.13 -6.47 -9.77
CA SER A 312 -18.97 -7.61 -10.16
C SER A 312 -18.13 -8.87 -10.40
N ARG A 313 -18.77 -10.06 -10.26
CA ARG A 313 -18.11 -11.35 -10.56
C ARG A 313 -17.55 -11.38 -11.99
N GLU A 314 -18.27 -10.77 -12.93
CA GLU A 314 -17.93 -10.70 -14.36
C GLU A 314 -16.72 -9.79 -14.61
N GLU A 315 -16.63 -8.67 -13.89
CA GLU A 315 -15.50 -7.74 -13.96
C GLU A 315 -14.22 -8.36 -13.36
N THR A 316 -14.37 -9.08 -12.25
CA THR A 316 -13.27 -9.84 -11.64
C THR A 316 -12.77 -10.97 -12.54
N ASP A 317 -13.69 -11.73 -13.18
CA ASP A 317 -13.33 -12.76 -14.17
C ASP A 317 -12.62 -12.16 -15.39
N ALA A 318 -13.05 -11.00 -15.86
CA ALA A 318 -12.39 -10.29 -16.96
C ALA A 318 -10.96 -9.85 -16.58
N TYR A 319 -10.81 -9.26 -15.40
CA TYR A 319 -9.51 -8.82 -14.90
C TYR A 319 -8.54 -9.99 -14.75
N LEU A 320 -8.98 -11.10 -14.15
CA LEU A 320 -8.13 -12.28 -13.99
C LEU A 320 -7.72 -12.91 -15.31
N ARG A 321 -8.60 -12.89 -16.33
CA ARG A 321 -8.28 -13.40 -17.67
C ARG A 321 -7.17 -12.61 -18.35
N ASP A 322 -7.16 -11.30 -18.17
CA ASP A 322 -6.23 -10.42 -18.88
C ASP A 322 -4.86 -10.35 -18.18
N ASN A 323 -4.79 -10.69 -16.89
CA ASN A 323 -3.60 -10.53 -16.07
C ASN A 323 -2.97 -11.84 -15.56
N PHE A 324 -3.70 -12.96 -15.57
CA PHE A 324 -3.23 -14.24 -15.02
C PHE A 324 -3.56 -15.42 -15.95
N ASP A 325 -2.61 -16.34 -16.13
CA ASP A 325 -2.83 -17.59 -16.87
C ASP A 325 -3.32 -18.71 -15.94
N LEU A 326 -4.62 -18.68 -15.61
CA LEU A 326 -5.24 -19.58 -14.63
C LEU A 326 -6.05 -20.69 -15.30
N PRO A 327 -5.83 -21.98 -14.96
CA PRO A 327 -6.58 -23.09 -15.53
C PRO A 327 -8.03 -23.19 -15.03
N ASP A 328 -8.33 -22.72 -13.81
CA ASP A 328 -9.68 -22.76 -13.21
C ASP A 328 -10.06 -21.43 -12.53
N ARG A 329 -10.12 -20.38 -13.36
CA ARG A 329 -10.51 -19.03 -12.96
C ARG A 329 -11.92 -18.96 -12.33
N GLY A 330 -12.88 -19.71 -12.88
CA GLY A 330 -14.27 -19.66 -12.43
C GLY A 330 -14.42 -20.09 -10.97
N ALA A 331 -13.75 -21.20 -10.59
CA ALA A 331 -13.74 -21.68 -9.22
C ALA A 331 -13.15 -20.65 -8.23
N LEU A 332 -12.10 -19.93 -8.63
CA LEU A 332 -11.47 -18.89 -7.79
C LEU A 332 -12.37 -17.67 -7.57
N VAL A 333 -13.08 -17.21 -8.61
CA VAL A 333 -14.05 -16.11 -8.48
C VAL A 333 -15.20 -16.54 -7.57
N ASP A 334 -15.68 -17.78 -7.71
CA ASP A 334 -16.76 -18.29 -6.86
C ASP A 334 -16.34 -18.41 -5.39
N GLU A 335 -15.12 -18.88 -5.12
CA GLU A 335 -14.55 -18.95 -3.77
C GLU A 335 -14.39 -17.55 -3.13
N ALA A 336 -13.88 -16.58 -3.89
CA ALA A 336 -13.66 -15.22 -3.40
C ALA A 336 -14.98 -14.54 -2.99
N TYR A 337 -16.03 -14.65 -3.81
CA TYR A 337 -17.34 -14.06 -3.48
C TYR A 337 -18.10 -14.86 -2.43
N ALA A 338 -17.97 -16.19 -2.39
CA ALA A 338 -18.53 -16.98 -1.30
C ALA A 338 -17.93 -16.58 0.07
N THR A 339 -16.67 -16.16 0.09
CA THR A 339 -15.98 -15.67 1.31
C THR A 339 -16.51 -14.30 1.76
N VAL A 340 -17.02 -13.47 0.85
CA VAL A 340 -17.58 -12.13 1.17
C VAL A 340 -19.07 -12.19 1.51
N GLU A 341 -19.81 -13.16 0.97
CA GLU A 341 -21.25 -13.36 1.20
C GLU A 341 -21.57 -14.26 2.41
N GLY A 342 -20.58 -14.99 2.94
CA GLY A 342 -20.70 -15.90 4.09
C GLY A 342 -20.38 -15.24 5.42
#